data_AF-A0A562T3L1-F1
#
_entry.id   AF-A0A562T3L1-F1
#
_cell.length_a   1.000
_cell.length_b   1.000
_cell.length_c   1.000
_cell.angle_alpha   90.00
_cell.angle_beta   90.00
_cell.angle_gamma   90.00
#
_symmetry.space_group_name_H-M   'P 1'
#
loop_
_entity.id
_entity.type
_entity.pdbx_description
1 polymer ?
#
loop_
_entity_poly.entity_id
_entity_poly.type
_entity_poly.pdbx_seq_one_letter_code
_entity_poly.pdbx_strand_id
1 'polypeptide(L)'
;MEIIEGKTNLIVSQTAIVFSLLGLLIPFLVDKIESVPIIFKVVLLITVLLAFFSYMLSLRNAIKNFKITEFKYRSPGVNNVISFKDKPEELFVAEEVRDLLNSVDINKAINNHKGTNLLHAYNAFKLGNFFMGISVTILMISLLFLKQEDKSIQIRSPLEIKGLEELNKTIKSIRLQPDTIIMKKENNLKQENVIRSVQPNQGDR
;
A
#
# COMPACT_ATOMS: atom_id res chain seq x y z
N MET A 1 33.12 -2.61 -9.92
CA MET A 1 32.69 -2.13 -8.58
C MET A 1 31.25 -1.66 -8.62
N GLU A 2 30.90 -0.76 -9.54
CA GLU A 2 29.54 -0.24 -9.76
C GLU A 2 28.47 -1.33 -9.90
N ILE A 3 28.80 -2.48 -10.49
CA ILE A 3 27.85 -3.59 -10.66
C ILE A 3 27.39 -4.18 -9.32
N ILE A 4 28.29 -4.38 -8.34
CA ILE A 4 27.94 -4.98 -7.04
C ILE A 4 27.13 -3.99 -6.19
N GLU A 5 27.55 -2.73 -6.18
CA GLU A 5 26.86 -1.66 -5.46
C GLU A 5 25.51 -1.35 -6.09
N GLY A 6 25.44 -1.30 -7.42
CA GLY A 6 24.18 -1.15 -8.16
C GLY A 6 23.19 -2.28 -7.90
N LYS A 7 23.64 -3.54 -7.89
CA LYS A 7 22.79 -4.69 -7.53
C LYS A 7 22.37 -4.67 -6.05
N THR A 8 23.25 -4.22 -5.16
CA THR A 8 22.91 -4.07 -3.73
C THR A 8 21.84 -2.98 -3.55
N ASN A 9 22.02 -1.82 -4.21
CA ASN A 9 21.03 -0.73 -4.23
C ASN A 9 19.67 -1.21 -4.75
N LEU A 10 19.67 -2.05 -5.80
CA LEU A 10 18.46 -2.64 -6.34
C LEU A 10 17.72 -3.51 -5.31
N ILE A 11 18.43 -4.33 -4.54
CA ILE A 11 17.81 -5.15 -3.48
C ILE A 11 17.19 -4.25 -2.40
N VAL A 12 17.89 -3.20 -1.98
CA VAL A 12 17.38 -2.25 -0.98
C VAL A 12 16.13 -1.53 -1.49
N SER A 13 16.17 -1.00 -2.71
CA SER A 13 15.04 -0.28 -3.30
C SER A 13 13.83 -1.18 -3.54
N GLN A 14 14.03 -2.39 -4.05
CA GLN A 14 12.95 -3.37 -4.22
C GLN A 14 12.34 -3.79 -2.89
N THR A 15 13.15 -3.99 -1.85
CA THR A 15 12.64 -4.31 -0.51
C THR A 15 11.78 -3.17 0.03
N ALA A 16 12.18 -1.91 -0.17
CA ALA A 16 11.37 -0.75 0.22
C ALA A 16 10.03 -0.71 -0.53
N ILE A 17 10.03 -0.96 -1.84
CA ILE A 17 8.80 -1.04 -2.65
C ILE A 17 7.84 -2.10 -2.10
N VAL A 18 8.35 -3.29 -1.77
CA VAL A 18 7.54 -4.37 -1.19
C VAL A 18 6.90 -3.91 0.13
N PHE A 19 7.65 -3.26 1.01
CA PHE A 19 7.10 -2.73 2.27
C PHE A 19 6.04 -1.65 2.05
N SER A 20 6.23 -0.74 1.09
CA SER A 20 5.24 0.27 0.75
C SER A 20 3.95 -0.36 0.22
N LEU A 21 4.04 -1.35 -0.67
CA LEU A 21 2.89 -2.09 -1.19
C LEU A 21 2.17 -2.87 -0.07
N LEU A 22 2.93 -3.50 0.82
CA LEU A 22 2.37 -4.22 1.96
C LEU A 22 1.63 -3.26 2.90
N GLY A 23 2.22 -2.10 3.21
CA GLY A 23 1.58 -1.04 4.00
C GLY A 23 0.28 -0.53 3.38
N LEU A 24 0.25 -0.37 2.05
CA LEU A 24 -0.97 -0.01 1.30
C LEU A 24 -2.04 -1.10 1.36
N LEU A 25 -1.66 -2.37 1.39
CA LEU A 25 -2.58 -3.50 1.40
C LEU A 25 -3.20 -3.75 2.78
N ILE A 26 -2.54 -3.39 3.88
CA ILE A 26 -3.01 -3.67 5.25
C ILE A 26 -4.48 -3.24 5.49
N PRO A 27 -4.92 -2.01 5.16
CA PRO A 27 -6.31 -1.60 5.36
C PRO A 27 -7.31 -2.51 4.64
N PHE A 28 -7.01 -2.89 3.40
CA PHE A 28 -7.85 -3.79 2.61
C PHE A 28 -7.87 -5.22 3.16
N LEU A 29 -6.79 -5.65 3.81
CA LEU A 29 -6.73 -6.96 4.46
C LEU A 29 -7.56 -6.99 5.75
N VAL A 30 -7.56 -5.93 6.57
CA VAL A 30 -8.21 -5.95 7.89
C VAL A 30 -9.69 -6.32 7.80
N ASP A 31 -10.42 -5.71 6.87
CA ASP A 31 -11.87 -5.96 6.68
C ASP A 31 -12.17 -7.36 6.13
N LYS A 32 -11.23 -7.95 5.39
CA LYS A 32 -11.39 -9.26 4.73
C LYS A 32 -10.88 -10.41 5.57
N ILE A 33 -9.90 -10.16 6.44
CA ILE A 33 -9.37 -11.15 7.37
C ILE A 33 -10.46 -11.58 8.36
N GLU A 34 -11.39 -10.71 8.77
CA GLU A 34 -12.35 -11.05 9.82
C GLU A 34 -13.17 -12.32 9.49
N SER A 35 -13.64 -12.46 8.25
CA SER A 35 -14.40 -13.63 7.77
C SER A 35 -13.53 -14.88 7.55
N VAL A 36 -12.21 -14.78 7.61
CA VAL A 36 -11.28 -15.91 7.38
C VAL A 36 -11.24 -16.86 8.57
N PRO A 37 -11.31 -18.20 8.37
CA PRO A 37 -11.15 -19.16 9.47
C PRO A 37 -9.82 -18.96 10.21
N ILE A 38 -9.84 -19.18 11.52
CA ILE A 38 -8.70 -18.90 12.40
C ILE A 38 -7.41 -19.61 11.96
N ILE A 39 -7.52 -20.83 11.42
CA ILE A 39 -6.37 -21.61 10.94
C ILE A 39 -5.64 -20.86 9.81
N PHE A 40 -6.39 -20.36 8.82
CA PHE A 40 -5.82 -19.60 7.71
C PHE A 40 -5.21 -18.27 8.19
N LYS A 41 -5.82 -17.62 9.18
CA LYS A 41 -5.24 -16.40 9.80
C LYS A 41 -3.88 -16.67 10.42
N VAL A 42 -3.75 -17.75 11.18
CA VAL A 42 -2.48 -18.13 11.84
C VAL A 42 -1.41 -18.48 10.81
N VAL A 43 -1.75 -19.25 9.78
CA VAL A 43 -0.81 -19.58 8.68
C VAL A 43 -0.37 -18.31 7.94
N LEU A 44 -1.31 -17.40 7.65
CA LEU A 44 -1.01 -16.13 7.01
C LEU A 44 -0.08 -15.27 7.87
N LEU A 45 -0.34 -15.17 9.18
CA LEU A 45 0.53 -14.44 10.11
C LEU A 45 1.95 -15.01 10.12
N ILE A 46 2.10 -16.33 10.22
CA ILE A 46 3.41 -16.99 10.25
C ILE A 46 4.17 -16.74 8.93
N THR A 47 3.51 -16.89 7.78
CA THR A 47 4.15 -16.67 6.48
C THR A 47 4.58 -15.21 6.28
N VAL A 48 3.76 -14.24 6.70
CA VAL A 48 4.10 -12.82 6.66
C VAL A 48 5.28 -12.50 7.57
N LEU A 49 5.34 -13.07 8.78
CA LEU A 49 6.47 -12.90 9.70
C LEU A 49 7.76 -13.48 9.13
N LEU A 50 7.70 -14.66 8.50
CA LEU A 50 8.85 -15.26 7.82
C LEU A 50 9.34 -14.41 6.65
N ALA A 51 8.41 -13.85 5.86
CA ALA A 51 8.74 -12.92 4.78
C ALA A 51 9.43 -11.65 5.35
N PHE A 52 8.86 -11.06 6.39
CA PHE A 52 9.41 -9.88 7.08
C PHE A 52 10.83 -10.13 7.59
N PHE A 53 11.04 -11.24 8.30
CA PHE A 53 12.36 -11.58 8.83
C PHE A 53 13.40 -11.79 7.70
N SER A 54 12.98 -12.43 6.61
CA SER A 54 13.83 -12.64 5.43
C SER A 54 14.21 -11.31 4.76
N TYR A 55 13.27 -10.36 4.64
CA TYR A 55 13.58 -9.01 4.13
C TYR A 55 14.50 -8.23 5.05
N MET A 56 14.32 -8.33 6.37
CA MET A 56 15.25 -7.70 7.33
C MET A 56 16.65 -8.29 7.24
N LEU A 57 16.77 -9.62 7.08
CA LEU A 57 18.05 -10.27 6.87
C LEU A 57 18.72 -9.86 5.56
N SER A 58 17.93 -9.72 4.48
CA SER A 58 18.39 -9.18 3.20
C SER A 58 18.98 -7.78 3.38
N LEU A 59 18.20 -6.87 3.98
CA LEU A 59 18.60 -5.49 4.20
C LEU A 59 19.84 -5.39 5.09
N ARG A 60 19.92 -6.17 6.17
CA ARG A 60 21.08 -6.20 7.06
C ARG A 60 22.36 -6.57 6.30
N ASN A 61 22.31 -7.54 5.39
CA ASN A 61 23.48 -7.94 4.60
C ASN A 61 23.80 -6.94 3.49
N ALA A 62 22.78 -6.34 2.86
CA ALA A 62 22.96 -5.29 1.87
C ALA A 62 23.62 -4.04 2.48
N ILE A 63 23.20 -3.62 3.68
CA ILE A 63 23.73 -2.44 4.36
C ILE A 63 25.23 -2.55 4.64
N LYS A 64 25.75 -3.76 4.89
CA LYS A 64 27.19 -3.97 5.10
C LYS A 64 28.00 -3.42 3.93
N ASN A 65 27.54 -3.56 2.69
CA ASN A 65 28.25 -3.10 1.50
C ASN A 65 28.35 -1.57 1.37
N PHE A 66 27.56 -0.79 2.11
CA PHE A 66 27.62 0.68 2.12
C PHE A 66 28.56 1.25 3.18
N LYS A 67 29.19 0.42 4.02
CA LYS A 67 30.19 0.88 4.99
C LYS A 67 31.50 1.22 4.28
N ILE A 68 31.65 2.48 3.87
CA ILE A 68 32.83 2.98 3.16
C ILE A 68 34.11 2.78 3.99
N THR A 69 34.01 2.86 5.32
CA THR A 69 35.16 2.67 6.24
C THR A 69 35.72 1.25 6.25
N GLU A 70 34.92 0.26 5.86
CA GLU A 70 35.26 -1.18 5.89
C GLU A 70 35.92 -1.63 4.59
N PHE A 71 35.67 -0.94 3.46
CA PHE A 71 36.17 -1.31 2.14
C PHE A 71 37.12 -0.28 1.57
N LYS A 72 38.34 -0.24 2.09
CA LYS A 72 39.42 0.62 1.60
C LYS A 72 40.18 -0.08 0.48
N TYR A 73 39.90 0.32 -0.76
CA TYR A 73 40.65 -0.16 -1.90
C TYR A 73 42.08 0.36 -1.84
N ARG A 74 43.02 -0.52 -2.17
CA ARG A 74 44.42 -0.13 -2.27
C ARG A 74 44.65 0.49 -3.65
N SER A 75 45.29 1.64 -3.65
CA SER A 75 45.84 2.31 -4.83
C SER A 75 47.37 2.40 -4.69
N PRO A 76 48.10 2.67 -5.78
CA PRO A 76 49.52 3.00 -5.71
C PRO A 76 49.78 4.11 -4.69
N GLY A 77 50.88 3.99 -3.95
CA GLY A 77 51.19 4.88 -2.85
C GLY A 77 51.75 6.22 -3.34
N VAL A 78 51.15 7.34 -2.91
CA VAL A 78 51.69 8.69 -3.21
C VAL A 78 53.13 8.85 -2.67
N ASN A 79 53.45 8.16 -1.58
CA ASN A 79 54.79 8.13 -1.00
C ASN A 79 55.84 7.45 -1.92
N ASN A 80 55.41 6.53 -2.79
CA ASN A 80 56.30 5.88 -3.75
C ASN A 80 56.70 6.86 -4.87
N VAL A 81 55.80 7.76 -5.26
CA VAL A 81 56.12 8.87 -6.17
C VAL A 81 57.18 9.80 -5.58
N ILE A 82 57.02 10.18 -4.31
CA ILE A 82 57.96 11.09 -3.63
C ILE A 82 59.33 10.42 -3.42
N SER A 83 59.36 9.13 -3.10
CA SER A 83 60.61 8.40 -2.81
C SER A 83 61.38 7.93 -4.04
N PHE A 84 60.74 7.89 -5.21
CA PHE A 84 61.37 7.51 -6.48
C PHE A 84 61.58 8.70 -7.43
N LYS A 85 61.28 9.94 -7.00
CA LYS A 85 61.39 11.16 -7.84
C LYS A 85 62.79 11.39 -8.44
N ASP A 86 63.84 10.99 -7.73
CA ASP A 86 65.24 11.19 -8.13
C ASP A 86 65.86 9.92 -8.76
N LYS A 87 65.05 8.87 -8.95
CA LYS A 87 65.52 7.59 -9.52
C LYS A 87 65.28 7.55 -11.04
N PRO A 88 66.03 6.71 -11.77
CA PRO A 88 65.77 6.42 -13.17
C PRO A 88 64.33 5.99 -13.43
N GLU A 89 63.78 6.40 -14.57
CA GLU A 89 62.41 6.11 -15.00
C GLU A 89 62.08 4.62 -14.93
N GLU A 90 63.00 3.76 -15.38
CA GLU A 90 62.81 2.30 -15.34
C GLU A 90 62.53 1.76 -13.93
N LEU A 91 63.19 2.31 -12.91
CA LEU A 91 62.99 1.91 -11.52
C LEU A 91 61.68 2.45 -10.95
N PHE A 92 61.23 3.62 -11.41
CA PHE A 92 59.92 4.15 -11.06
C PHE A 92 58.80 3.29 -11.65
N VAL A 93 58.89 2.94 -12.94
CA VAL A 93 57.93 2.06 -13.63
C VAL A 93 57.88 0.68 -12.97
N ALA A 94 59.04 0.10 -12.63
CA ALA A 94 59.09 -1.19 -11.95
C ALA A 94 58.39 -1.15 -10.57
N GLU A 95 58.56 -0.06 -9.82
CA GLU A 95 57.88 0.14 -8.54
C GLU A 95 56.37 0.33 -8.70
N GLU A 96 55.93 1.11 -9.70
CA GLU A 96 54.51 1.31 -10.01
C GLU A 96 53.83 -0.02 -10.37
N VAL A 97 54.46 -0.82 -11.24
CA VAL A 97 53.96 -2.16 -11.60
C VAL A 97 53.86 -3.05 -10.37
N ARG A 98 54.86 -3.02 -9.47
CA ARG A 98 54.83 -3.77 -8.22
C ARG A 98 53.67 -3.35 -7.31
N ASP A 99 53.46 -2.05 -7.17
CA ASP A 99 52.36 -1.48 -6.39
C ASP A 99 50.99 -1.88 -6.95
N LEU A 100 50.84 -1.82 -8.27
CA LEU A 100 49.62 -2.25 -8.95
C LEU A 100 49.37 -3.73 -8.71
N LEU A 101 50.36 -4.60 -8.91
CA LEU A 101 50.24 -6.04 -8.64
C LEU A 101 49.85 -6.32 -7.17
N ASN A 102 50.48 -5.63 -6.22
CA ASN A 102 50.15 -5.74 -4.80
C ASN A 102 48.72 -5.28 -4.47
N SER A 103 48.19 -4.32 -5.23
CA SER A 103 46.82 -3.83 -5.05
C SER A 103 45.76 -4.82 -5.56
N VAL A 104 46.10 -5.64 -6.56
CA VAL A 104 45.15 -6.57 -7.21
C VAL A 104 44.59 -7.58 -6.20
N ASP A 105 45.44 -8.26 -5.45
CA ASP A 105 45.00 -9.32 -4.53
C ASP A 105 44.16 -8.77 -3.38
N ILE A 106 44.53 -7.60 -2.86
CA ILE A 106 43.79 -6.92 -1.80
C ILE A 106 42.41 -6.47 -2.31
N ASN A 107 42.38 -5.83 -3.47
CA ASN A 107 41.12 -5.36 -4.07
C ASN A 107 40.22 -6.55 -4.48
N LYS A 108 40.81 -7.68 -4.89
CA LYS A 108 40.08 -8.93 -5.14
C LYS A 108 39.46 -9.48 -3.86
N ALA A 109 40.19 -9.51 -2.76
CA ALA A 109 39.66 -9.94 -1.46
C ALA A 109 38.48 -9.06 -1.00
N ILE A 110 38.61 -7.74 -1.15
CA ILE A 110 37.54 -6.77 -0.85
C ILE A 110 36.30 -7.03 -1.72
N ASN A 111 36.49 -7.21 -3.03
CA ASN A 111 35.40 -7.49 -3.97
C ASN A 111 34.69 -8.81 -3.64
N ASN A 112 35.45 -9.85 -3.29
CA ASN A 112 34.88 -11.14 -2.87
C ASN A 112 34.05 -10.99 -1.60
N HIS A 113 34.52 -10.21 -0.62
CA HIS A 113 33.76 -9.96 0.60
C HIS A 113 32.44 -9.21 0.32
N LYS A 114 32.48 -8.15 -0.52
CA LYS A 114 31.26 -7.46 -0.97
C LYS A 114 30.33 -8.39 -1.75
N GLY A 115 30.89 -9.27 -2.58
CA GLY A 115 30.16 -10.28 -3.34
C GLY A 115 29.43 -11.28 -2.45
N THR A 116 30.09 -11.77 -1.39
CA THR A 116 29.49 -12.66 -0.39
C THR A 116 28.32 -11.99 0.34
N ASN A 117 28.48 -10.73 0.76
CA ASN A 117 27.40 -9.95 1.36
C ASN A 117 26.21 -9.79 0.40
N LEU A 118 26.48 -9.48 -0.87
CA LEU A 118 25.44 -9.39 -1.91
C LEU A 118 24.73 -10.73 -2.11
N LEU A 119 25.46 -11.84 -2.14
CA LEU A 119 24.89 -13.18 -2.32
C LEU A 119 23.97 -13.54 -1.14
N HIS A 120 24.39 -13.27 0.10
CA HIS A 120 23.55 -13.49 1.27
C HIS A 120 22.32 -12.58 1.27
N ALA A 121 22.47 -11.31 0.89
CA ALA A 121 21.34 -10.40 0.75
C ALA A 121 20.33 -10.92 -0.29
N TYR A 122 20.83 -11.31 -1.47
CA TYR A 122 20.00 -11.84 -2.55
C TYR A 122 19.27 -13.13 -2.16
N ASN A 123 19.95 -14.07 -1.50
CA ASN A 123 19.33 -15.32 -1.07
C ASN A 123 18.22 -15.08 -0.04
N ALA A 124 18.44 -14.17 0.91
CA ALA A 124 17.42 -13.77 1.88
C ALA A 124 16.25 -13.03 1.19
N PHE A 125 16.54 -12.16 0.22
CA PHE A 125 15.52 -11.47 -0.57
C PHE A 125 14.66 -12.46 -1.37
N LYS A 126 15.30 -13.44 -2.02
CA LYS A 126 14.61 -14.52 -2.75
C LYS A 126 13.68 -15.30 -1.83
N LEU A 127 14.13 -15.64 -0.62
CA LEU A 127 13.31 -16.33 0.38
C LEU A 127 12.14 -15.45 0.86
N GLY A 128 12.36 -14.16 1.06
CA GLY A 128 11.32 -13.19 1.38
C GLY A 128 10.23 -13.13 0.30
N ASN A 129 10.62 -13.05 -0.98
CA ASN A 129 9.68 -13.07 -2.11
C ASN A 129 8.89 -14.38 -2.19
N PHE A 130 9.54 -15.52 -1.90
CA PHE A 130 8.85 -16.80 -1.88
C PHE A 130 7.74 -16.83 -0.82
N PHE A 131 8.04 -16.46 0.43
CA PHE A 131 7.03 -16.41 1.48
C PHE A 131 5.95 -15.35 1.20
N MET A 132 6.32 -14.20 0.65
CA MET A 132 5.36 -13.18 0.23
C MET A 132 4.42 -13.70 -0.86
N GLY A 133 4.93 -14.44 -1.84
CA GLY A 133 4.13 -15.08 -2.87
C GLY A 133 3.13 -16.09 -2.29
N ILE A 134 3.55 -16.87 -1.29
CA ILE A 134 2.64 -17.77 -0.56
C ILE A 134 1.54 -16.95 0.14
N SER A 135 1.90 -15.90 0.88
CA SER A 135 0.92 -15.06 1.59
C SER A 135 -0.09 -14.43 0.62
N VAL A 136 0.37 -13.89 -0.51
CA VAL A 136 -0.50 -13.33 -1.56
C VAL A 136 -1.42 -14.40 -2.14
N THR A 137 -0.92 -15.62 -2.38
CA THR A 137 -1.74 -16.72 -2.90
C THR A 137 -2.84 -17.11 -1.92
N ILE A 138 -2.52 -17.23 -0.63
CA ILE A 138 -3.50 -17.52 0.43
C ILE A 138 -4.57 -16.42 0.47
N LEU A 139 -4.17 -15.14 0.34
CA LEU A 139 -5.13 -14.03 0.29
C LEU A 139 -6.04 -14.12 -0.92
N MET A 140 -5.50 -14.39 -2.10
CA MET A 140 -6.31 -14.51 -3.32
C MET A 140 -7.32 -15.65 -3.24
N ILE A 141 -6.89 -16.82 -2.75
CA ILE A 141 -7.80 -17.95 -2.49
C ILE A 141 -8.87 -17.51 -1.48
N SER A 142 -8.46 -16.81 -0.42
CA SER A 142 -9.40 -16.36 0.60
C SER A 142 -10.45 -15.39 0.02
N LEU A 143 -10.04 -14.49 -0.87
CA LEU A 143 -10.95 -13.54 -1.51
C LEU A 143 -11.96 -14.20 -2.46
N LEU A 144 -11.54 -15.26 -3.17
CA LEU A 144 -12.42 -15.93 -4.15
C LEU A 144 -13.41 -16.90 -3.50
N PHE A 145 -13.00 -17.58 -2.41
CA PHE A 145 -13.77 -18.69 -1.85
C PHE A 145 -14.51 -18.36 -0.55
N LEU A 146 -14.19 -17.25 0.12
CA LEU A 146 -14.92 -16.86 1.33
C LEU A 146 -16.07 -15.92 0.99
N LYS A 147 -17.29 -16.46 1.12
CA LYS A 147 -18.49 -15.64 1.24
C LYS A 147 -18.33 -14.72 2.44
N GLN A 148 -18.57 -13.43 2.25
CA GLN A 148 -18.75 -12.53 3.37
C GLN A 148 -19.99 -13.02 4.13
N GLU A 149 -19.82 -13.38 5.41
CA GLU A 149 -20.96 -13.47 6.28
C GLU A 149 -21.50 -12.05 6.41
N ASP A 150 -22.71 -11.82 5.90
CA ASP A 150 -23.44 -10.61 6.18
C ASP A 150 -23.51 -10.50 7.70
N LYS A 151 -22.84 -9.49 8.27
CA LYS A 151 -23.00 -9.11 9.67
C LYS A 151 -24.43 -8.60 9.82
N SER A 152 -25.40 -9.51 9.81
CA SER A 152 -26.77 -9.20 10.15
C SER A 152 -26.72 -8.77 11.61
N ILE A 153 -26.93 -7.48 11.85
CA ILE A 153 -27.12 -6.96 13.19
C ILE A 153 -28.38 -7.67 13.72
N GLN A 154 -28.19 -8.73 14.50
CA GLN A 154 -29.28 -9.32 15.25
C GLN A 154 -29.63 -8.31 16.34
N ILE A 155 -30.62 -7.46 16.06
CA ILE A 155 -31.20 -6.57 17.05
C ILE A 155 -31.89 -7.48 18.08
N ARG A 156 -31.19 -7.78 19.18
CA ARG A 156 -31.80 -8.47 20.33
C ARG A 156 -32.80 -7.50 20.95
N SER A 157 -34.07 -7.88 20.91
CA SER A 157 -35.20 -7.11 21.45
C SER A 157 -35.38 -5.75 20.75
N PRO A 158 -35.94 -5.72 19.53
CA PRO A 158 -36.37 -4.45 18.96
C PRO A 158 -37.38 -3.79 19.90
N LEU A 159 -37.04 -2.60 20.40
CA LEU A 159 -37.99 -1.74 21.10
C LEU A 159 -39.05 -1.33 20.08
N GLU A 160 -40.23 -1.95 20.17
CA GLU A 160 -41.38 -1.58 19.36
C GLU A 160 -41.90 -0.22 19.85
N ILE A 161 -41.59 0.85 19.12
CA ILE A 161 -42.09 2.18 19.42
C ILE A 161 -43.58 2.22 19.04
N LYS A 162 -44.46 1.97 20.01
CA LYS A 162 -45.90 2.14 19.84
C LYS A 162 -46.22 3.62 19.58
N GLY A 163 -47.11 3.88 18.62
CA GLY A 163 -47.54 5.25 18.26
C GLY A 163 -46.74 5.93 17.15
N LEU A 164 -45.71 5.27 16.58
CA LEU A 164 -44.93 5.83 15.47
C LEU A 164 -45.79 6.07 14.21
N GLU A 165 -46.79 5.23 13.96
CA GLU A 165 -47.74 5.42 12.86
C GLU A 165 -48.64 6.64 13.05
N GLU A 166 -49.10 6.91 14.27
CA GLU A 166 -49.91 8.09 14.59
C GLU A 166 -49.07 9.37 14.48
N LEU A 167 -47.83 9.34 14.96
CA LEU A 167 -46.90 10.45 14.80
C LEU A 167 -46.62 10.72 13.31
N ASN A 168 -46.40 9.67 12.51
CA ASN A 168 -46.15 9.79 11.08
C ASN A 168 -47.40 10.29 10.30
N LYS A 169 -48.60 9.85 10.67
CA LYS A 169 -49.87 10.40 10.16
C LYS A 169 -50.03 11.88 10.52
N THR A 170 -49.68 12.25 11.76
CA THR A 170 -49.74 13.64 12.22
C THR A 170 -48.74 14.53 11.47
N ILE A 171 -47.49 14.08 11.31
CA ILE A 171 -46.46 14.81 10.54
C ILE A 171 -46.85 14.95 9.06
N LYS A 172 -47.40 13.89 8.44
CA LYS A 172 -47.95 13.99 7.07
C LYS A 172 -49.10 14.98 6.99
N SER A 173 -49.98 15.02 7.99
CA SER A 173 -51.12 15.96 8.01
C SER A 173 -50.66 17.41 8.17
N ILE A 174 -49.58 17.67 8.91
CA ILE A 174 -48.98 19.00 9.04
C ILE A 174 -48.32 19.44 7.72
N ARG A 175 -47.66 18.50 7.02
CA ARG A 175 -47.01 18.78 5.73
C ARG A 175 -47.99 18.95 4.55
N LEU A 176 -49.24 18.52 4.72
CA LEU A 176 -50.31 18.58 3.71
C LEU A 176 -51.25 19.77 3.88
N GLN A 177 -51.01 20.70 4.82
CA GLN A 177 -51.73 21.96 4.86
C GLN A 177 -51.03 22.95 3.91
N PRO A 178 -51.57 23.21 2.70
CA PRO A 178 -51.09 24.34 1.91
C PRO A 178 -51.46 25.63 2.65
N ASP A 179 -50.47 26.48 2.90
CA ASP A 179 -50.63 27.84 3.41
C ASP A 179 -51.59 28.63 2.52
N THR A 180 -52.88 28.56 2.82
CA THR A 180 -53.92 29.28 2.10
C THR A 180 -54.41 30.40 2.99
N ILE A 181 -53.79 31.58 2.85
CA ILE A 181 -54.29 32.82 3.42
C ILE A 181 -55.53 33.21 2.60
N ILE A 182 -56.73 32.95 3.14
CA ILE A 182 -57.97 33.45 2.55
C ILE A 182 -58.13 34.92 2.98
N MET A 183 -57.72 35.85 2.10
CA MET A 183 -58.08 37.26 2.25
C MET A 183 -59.57 37.44 1.94
N LYS A 184 -60.37 37.78 2.95
CA LYS A 184 -61.78 38.16 2.79
C LYS A 184 -61.86 39.44 1.97
N LYS A 185 -62.30 39.33 0.71
CA LYS A 185 -62.77 40.47 -0.09
C LYS A 185 -64.24 40.69 0.23
N GLU A 186 -64.55 41.72 1.00
CA GLU A 186 -65.93 42.20 1.11
C GLU A 186 -66.39 42.72 -0.25
N ASN A 187 -67.53 42.25 -0.74
CA ASN A 187 -68.45 43.08 -1.52
C ASN A 187 -69.86 42.50 -1.54
N ASN A 188 -70.78 43.46 -1.49
CA ASN A 188 -72.19 43.38 -1.16
C ASN A 188 -73.11 42.98 -2.32
N LEU A 189 -74.30 42.48 -1.92
CA LEU A 189 -75.65 42.63 -2.54
C LEU A 189 -76.13 41.68 -3.67
N LYS A 190 -77.17 40.92 -3.28
CA LYS A 190 -78.53 40.77 -3.86
C LYS A 190 -78.79 39.95 -5.14
N GLN A 191 -79.61 38.91 -4.88
CA GLN A 191 -80.89 38.53 -5.51
C GLN A 191 -80.96 37.89 -6.90
N GLU A 192 -81.92 36.95 -6.94
CA GLU A 192 -82.76 36.47 -8.07
C GLU A 192 -82.28 35.34 -8.98
N ASN A 193 -82.84 34.15 -8.70
CA ASN A 193 -83.83 33.44 -9.51
C ASN A 193 -83.61 33.22 -11.03
N VAL A 194 -83.97 31.98 -11.43
CA VAL A 194 -84.72 31.61 -12.65
C VAL A 194 -83.93 31.11 -13.89
N ILE A 195 -83.99 29.77 -14.06
CA ILE A 195 -84.52 29.03 -15.23
C ILE A 195 -83.70 28.94 -16.53
N ARG A 196 -83.43 27.66 -16.87
CA ARG A 196 -83.43 26.99 -18.20
C ARG A 196 -82.33 27.28 -19.24
N SER A 197 -81.62 26.18 -19.51
CA SER A 197 -81.67 25.39 -20.75
C SER A 197 -80.65 25.64 -21.87
N VAL A 198 -80.30 24.50 -22.49
CA VAL A 198 -79.81 24.30 -23.87
C VAL A 198 -78.27 24.32 -24.05
N GLN A 199 -77.69 23.11 -24.15
CA GLN A 199 -76.54 22.74 -25.01
C GLN A 199 -76.74 23.26 -26.44
N PRO A 200 -75.75 23.43 -27.35
CA PRO A 200 -74.52 22.65 -27.54
C PRO A 200 -73.33 23.62 -27.80
N ASN A 201 -72.11 23.30 -28.25
CA ASN A 201 -71.70 22.39 -29.30
C ASN A 201 -70.15 22.37 -29.35
N GLN A 202 -69.62 21.20 -29.69
CA GLN A 202 -68.47 20.92 -30.56
C GLN A 202 -67.26 21.86 -30.66
N GLY A 203 -66.10 21.19 -30.63
CA GLY A 203 -64.99 21.42 -31.56
C GLY A 203 -64.00 22.48 -31.10
N ASP A 204 -62.70 22.38 -31.33
CA ASP A 204 -61.96 21.46 -32.18
C ASP A 204 -60.50 21.47 -31.68
N ARG A 205 -59.87 20.29 -31.76
CA ARG A 205 -58.43 20.01 -31.92
C ARG A 205 -57.46 20.32 -30.77
#